data_AF-A0A3C0VC44-F1
#
_entry.id   AF-A0A3C0VC44-F1
#
_cell.length_a   1.000
_cell.length_b   1.000
_cell.length_c   1.000
_cell.angle_alpha   90.00
_cell.angle_beta   90.00
_cell.angle_gamma   90.00
#
_symmetry.space_group_name_H-M   'P 1'
#
loop_
_entity.id
_entity.type
_entity.pdbx_description
1 polymer ?
#
loop_
_entity_poly.entity_id
_entity_poly.type
_entity_poly.pdbx_seq_one_letter_code
_entity_poly.pdbx_strand_id
1 'polypeptide(L)'
;MGTPRRDVRRLGGAIHARRAAFKTEYLDFEQGIRVGHLEPEERITQVIKARLRERHGINFICDRWGRGTYWQWICWVPEPNRKAKPLSAGYNFGSVKFFVSIERDERVFQAGMQLERAPVAPGPDDWQVKVARDWDWHVLRAALKKPDFPRACARLLREGFRIDAGLYPSLTRFTRKNWDPKKVARRLDALAPRDWGVFQLYFPMTEEEVEATSGSDMIDAIAAAYEELVPAMNLCMYAPCLAAKPPVAARRGER
;
A
#
# COMPACT_ATOMS: atom_id res chain seq x y z
N MET A 1 -12.74 31.83 -4.67
CA MET A 1 -11.33 32.25 -4.55
C MET A 1 -10.56 31.19 -3.76
N GLY A 2 -9.69 30.43 -4.42
CA GLY A 2 -8.89 29.38 -3.78
C GLY A 2 -7.80 30.00 -2.89
N THR A 3 -7.56 29.43 -1.72
CA THR A 3 -6.58 29.92 -0.76
C THR A 3 -5.14 29.68 -1.25
N PRO A 4 -4.22 30.67 -1.20
CA PRO A 4 -2.85 30.57 -1.74
C PRO A 4 -2.03 29.37 -1.22
N ARG A 5 -2.37 28.88 -0.02
CA ARG A 5 -1.68 27.73 0.62
C ARG A 5 -1.91 26.39 -0.09
N ARG A 6 -3.01 26.23 -0.83
CA ARG A 6 -3.26 24.98 -1.59
C ARG A 6 -2.43 24.91 -2.86
N ASP A 7 -2.21 26.04 -3.52
CA ASP A 7 -1.45 26.12 -4.77
C ASP A 7 0.05 25.94 -4.55
N VAL A 8 0.61 26.49 -3.46
CA VAL A 8 2.02 26.27 -3.07
C VAL A 8 2.30 24.79 -2.74
N ARG A 9 1.38 24.09 -2.06
CA ARG A 9 1.50 22.64 -1.77
C ARG A 9 1.30 21.75 -3.00
N ARG A 10 0.65 22.27 -4.05
CA ARG A 10 0.44 21.59 -5.32
C ARG A 10 1.69 21.73 -6.21
N LEU A 11 2.26 22.94 -6.24
CA LEU A 11 3.54 23.24 -6.89
C LEU A 11 4.71 22.48 -6.25
N GLY A 12 4.82 22.48 -4.92
CA GLY A 12 5.87 21.72 -4.23
C GLY A 12 5.82 20.22 -4.55
N GLY A 13 4.63 19.62 -4.57
CA GLY A 13 4.46 18.21 -4.94
C GLY A 13 4.93 17.90 -6.37
N ALA A 14 4.55 18.71 -7.35
CA ALA A 14 4.95 18.50 -8.75
C ALA A 14 6.47 18.72 -8.97
N ILE A 15 7.11 19.62 -8.21
CA ILE A 15 8.55 19.87 -8.27
C ILE A 15 9.33 18.67 -7.68
N HIS A 16 8.87 18.07 -6.58
CA HIS A 16 9.55 16.92 -5.96
C HIS A 16 9.45 15.64 -6.81
N ALA A 17 8.35 15.42 -7.55
CA ALA A 17 8.22 14.27 -8.44
C ALA A 17 9.23 14.29 -9.60
N ARG A 18 9.58 15.48 -10.11
CA ARG A 18 10.51 15.68 -11.24
C ARG A 18 11.99 15.82 -10.82
N ARG A 19 12.28 15.84 -9.52
CA ARG A 19 13.62 16.00 -8.93
C ARG A 19 13.93 14.94 -7.88
N ALA A 20 13.34 13.74 -7.97
CA ALA A 20 13.63 12.68 -7.01
C ALA A 20 15.14 12.42 -6.95
N ALA A 21 15.74 12.69 -5.79
CA ALA A 21 17.15 12.43 -5.48
C ALA A 21 17.29 11.24 -4.53
N PHE A 22 16.27 10.38 -4.52
CA PHE A 22 16.26 9.15 -3.73
C PHE A 22 17.48 8.29 -4.08
N LYS A 23 18.02 7.60 -3.08
CA LYS A 23 19.15 6.70 -3.18
C LYS A 23 18.77 5.36 -2.56
N THR A 24 19.12 4.24 -3.19
CA THR A 24 18.73 2.91 -2.71
C THR A 24 19.41 2.55 -1.38
N GLU A 25 20.53 3.20 -1.06
CA GLU A 25 21.21 3.15 0.23
C GLU A 25 20.36 3.68 1.40
N TYR A 26 19.22 4.31 1.11
CA TYR A 26 18.22 4.67 2.12
C TYR A 26 17.30 3.48 2.48
N LEU A 27 17.40 2.36 1.78
CA LEU A 27 16.74 1.09 2.09
C LEU A 27 17.76 0.18 2.77
N ASP A 28 17.86 0.29 4.09
CA ASP A 28 18.81 -0.48 4.90
C ASP A 28 18.10 -1.73 5.45
N PHE A 29 18.58 -2.92 5.07
CA PHE A 29 17.93 -4.19 5.44
C PHE A 29 18.13 -4.59 6.91
N GLU A 30 18.96 -3.87 7.67
CA GLU A 30 19.13 -4.04 9.12
C GLU A 30 18.29 -3.01 9.90
N GLN A 31 18.38 -1.74 9.50
CA GLN A 31 17.81 -0.60 10.22
C GLN A 31 16.42 -0.21 9.74
N GLY A 32 16.07 -0.51 8.49
CA GLY A 32 14.83 -0.14 7.82
C GLY A 32 14.99 0.99 6.79
N ILE A 33 13.91 1.68 6.51
CA ILE A 33 13.83 2.75 5.51
C ILE A 33 14.25 4.08 6.15
N ARG A 34 15.36 4.65 5.70
CA ARG A 34 15.86 5.95 6.15
C ARG A 34 14.91 7.07 5.69
N VAL A 35 14.53 7.91 6.64
CA VAL A 35 13.65 9.07 6.40
C VAL A 35 14.07 10.32 7.16
N GLY A 36 14.96 10.19 8.14
CA GLY A 36 15.55 11.31 8.88
C GLY A 36 16.88 11.77 8.27
N HIS A 37 17.22 13.03 8.50
CA HIS A 37 18.43 13.68 7.96
C HIS A 37 18.56 13.53 6.45
N LEU A 38 17.44 13.76 5.75
CA LEU A 38 17.31 13.73 4.29
C LEU A 38 16.52 14.97 3.86
N GLU A 39 16.82 15.51 2.69
CA GLU A 39 16.03 16.56 2.06
C GLU A 39 14.69 16.01 1.54
N PRO A 40 13.65 16.85 1.34
CA PRO A 40 12.34 16.39 0.86
C PRO A 40 12.38 15.53 -0.41
N GLU A 41 13.24 15.87 -1.37
CA GLU A 41 13.46 15.15 -2.63
C GLU A 41 14.19 13.81 -2.48
N GLU A 42 14.87 13.59 -1.35
CA GLU A 42 15.53 12.34 -0.99
C GLU A 42 14.59 11.43 -0.19
N ARG A 43 13.52 11.99 0.41
CA ARG A 43 12.59 11.22 1.26
C ARG A 43 11.55 10.50 0.41
N ILE A 44 11.60 9.16 0.44
CA ILE A 44 10.58 8.28 -0.16
C ILE A 44 9.14 8.67 0.21
N THR A 45 8.92 9.10 1.46
CA THR A 45 7.60 9.58 1.95
C THR A 45 7.02 10.71 1.10
N GLN A 46 7.84 11.68 0.71
CA GLN A 46 7.43 12.86 -0.06
C GLN A 46 7.41 12.57 -1.55
N VAL A 47 8.44 11.90 -2.06
CA VAL A 47 8.56 11.56 -3.49
C VAL A 47 7.39 10.69 -3.94
N ILE A 48 7.10 9.59 -3.22
CA ILE A 48 6.00 8.70 -3.56
C ILE A 48 4.65 9.39 -3.38
N LYS A 49 4.47 10.17 -2.31
CA LYS A 49 3.24 10.95 -2.11
C LYS A 49 2.99 11.92 -3.25
N ALA A 50 4.03 12.61 -3.73
CA ALA A 50 3.94 13.51 -4.86
C ALA A 50 3.48 12.77 -6.14
N ARG A 51 4.10 11.63 -6.46
CA ARG A 51 3.72 10.81 -7.61
C ARG A 51 2.30 10.28 -7.53
N LEU A 52 1.88 9.77 -6.37
CA LEU A 52 0.50 9.32 -6.16
C LEU A 52 -0.52 10.45 -6.37
N ARG A 53 -0.20 11.67 -5.89
CA ARG A 53 -1.07 12.85 -6.08
C ARG A 53 -1.16 13.28 -7.54
N GLU A 54 -0.03 13.29 -8.24
CA GLU A 54 0.02 13.58 -9.68
C GLU A 54 -0.80 12.54 -10.46
N ARG A 55 -0.58 11.26 -10.16
CA ARG A 55 -1.23 10.14 -10.86
C ARG A 55 -2.73 10.07 -10.68
N HIS A 56 -3.23 10.32 -9.46
CA HIS A 56 -4.65 10.10 -9.13
C HIS A 56 -5.45 11.39 -8.97
N GLY A 57 -4.82 12.56 -8.93
CA GLY A 57 -5.51 13.84 -8.76
C GLY A 57 -6.14 14.05 -7.37
N ILE A 58 -5.91 13.13 -6.43
CA ILE A 58 -6.42 13.17 -5.06
C ILE A 58 -5.27 13.34 -4.06
N ASN A 59 -5.59 13.65 -2.81
CA ASN A 59 -4.59 13.72 -1.75
C ASN A 59 -4.42 12.36 -1.05
N PHE A 60 -3.24 12.16 -0.48
CA PHE A 60 -2.87 10.96 0.27
C PHE A 60 -2.33 11.33 1.65
N ILE A 61 -2.72 10.55 2.67
CA ILE A 61 -2.22 10.69 4.03
C ILE A 61 -1.03 9.75 4.17
N CYS A 62 0.11 10.29 4.59
CA CYS A 62 1.28 9.47 4.88
C CYS A 62 1.21 9.07 6.35
N ASP A 63 1.32 7.78 6.63
CA ASP A 63 1.40 7.24 7.99
C ASP A 63 2.53 6.21 8.07
N ARG A 64 2.97 5.86 9.27
CA ARG A 64 4.21 5.11 9.50
C ARG A 64 4.17 4.21 10.71
N TRP A 65 5.03 3.20 10.68
CA TRP A 65 5.43 2.45 11.86
C TRP A 65 6.97 2.41 11.95
N GLY A 66 7.50 2.95 13.04
CA GLY A 66 8.92 3.17 13.26
C GLY A 66 9.19 4.38 14.15
N ARG A 67 10.44 4.56 14.58
CA ARG A 67 10.87 5.70 15.41
C ARG A 67 12.20 6.26 14.90
N GLY A 68 12.44 7.54 15.14
CA GLY A 68 13.70 8.19 14.77
C GLY A 68 13.93 8.24 13.25
N THR A 69 15.18 7.98 12.86
CA THR A 69 15.72 8.16 11.50
C THR A 69 15.30 7.06 10.52
N TYR A 70 14.99 5.85 11.00
CA TYR A 70 14.65 4.68 10.18
C TYR A 70 13.30 4.10 10.56
N TRP A 71 12.44 3.83 9.58
CA TRP A 71 11.12 3.24 9.78
C TRP A 71 11.02 1.91 9.04
N GLN A 72 10.27 0.95 9.60
CA GLN A 72 10.15 -0.38 9.00
C GLN A 72 9.04 -0.46 7.96
N TRP A 73 8.03 0.40 8.12
CA TRP A 73 6.84 0.39 7.29
C TRP A 73 6.31 1.82 7.11
N ILE A 74 5.94 2.15 5.87
CA ILE A 74 5.42 3.46 5.46
C ILE A 74 4.20 3.22 4.58
N CYS A 75 3.15 4.03 4.74
CA CYS A 75 1.98 3.93 3.88
C CYS A 75 1.43 5.26 3.39
N TRP A 76 0.62 5.17 2.34
CA TRP A 76 -0.12 6.27 1.74
C TRP A 76 -1.60 5.89 1.59
N VAL A 77 -2.43 6.46 2.47
CA VAL A 77 -3.88 6.23 2.50
C VAL A 77 -4.58 7.21 1.55
N PRO A 78 -5.42 6.75 0.61
CA PRO A 78 -6.26 7.62 -0.21
C PRO A 78 -7.22 8.41 0.69
N GLU A 79 -7.03 9.73 0.77
CA GLU A 79 -7.80 10.59 1.69
C GLU A 79 -9.31 10.55 1.43
N PRO A 80 -9.81 10.55 0.16
CA PRO A 80 -11.24 10.48 -0.12
C PRO A 80 -11.90 9.21 0.44
N ASN A 81 -11.27 8.04 0.24
CA ASN A 81 -11.79 6.77 0.76
C ASN A 81 -11.88 6.77 2.29
N ARG A 82 -10.84 7.26 2.98
CA ARG A 82 -10.87 7.38 4.45
C ARG A 82 -11.97 8.34 4.91
N LYS A 83 -12.09 9.51 4.29
CA LYS A 83 -13.09 10.53 4.68
C LYS A 83 -14.53 10.14 4.40
N ALA A 84 -14.76 9.25 3.43
CA ALA A 84 -16.10 8.77 3.10
C ALA A 84 -16.70 7.87 4.19
N LYS A 85 -15.89 7.37 5.14
CA LYS A 85 -16.28 6.43 6.19
C LYS A 85 -16.89 7.15 7.39
N PRO A 86 -18.22 7.10 7.61
CA PRO A 86 -18.88 7.90 8.65
C PRO A 86 -18.47 7.52 10.09
N LEU A 87 -18.00 6.30 10.32
CA LEU A 87 -17.65 5.79 11.66
C LEU A 87 -16.15 5.72 11.89
N SER A 88 -15.38 5.43 10.84
CA SER A 88 -13.95 5.12 10.97
C SER A 88 -13.01 6.09 10.26
N ALA A 89 -13.50 7.24 9.79
CA ALA A 89 -12.64 8.26 9.18
C ALA A 89 -11.46 8.69 10.07
N GLY A 90 -11.54 8.55 11.39
CA GLY A 90 -10.44 8.83 12.33
C GLY A 90 -9.26 7.86 12.29
N TYR A 91 -9.40 6.67 11.67
CA TYR A 91 -8.40 5.61 11.70
C TYR A 91 -7.85 5.29 10.30
N ASN A 92 -6.53 5.31 10.17
CA ASN A 92 -5.86 4.92 8.92
C ASN A 92 -5.87 3.40 8.71
N PHE A 93 -5.86 2.61 9.79
CA PHE A 93 -5.84 1.14 9.75
C PHE A 93 -7.05 0.54 9.02
N GLY A 94 -8.24 1.13 9.19
CA GLY A 94 -9.48 0.69 8.53
C GLY A 94 -9.59 1.03 7.04
N SER A 95 -8.56 1.64 6.46
CA SER A 95 -8.49 1.96 5.03
C SER A 95 -7.41 1.16 4.33
N VAL A 96 -7.73 0.68 3.12
CA VAL A 96 -6.74 0.14 2.20
C VAL A 96 -5.80 1.27 1.79
N LYS A 97 -4.51 0.94 1.72
CA LYS A 97 -3.42 1.90 1.49
C LYS A 97 -2.33 1.26 0.65
N PHE A 98 -1.61 2.10 -0.07
CA PHE A 98 -0.30 1.70 -0.59
C PHE A 98 0.70 1.66 0.55
N PHE A 99 1.67 0.77 0.50
CA PHE A 99 2.74 0.70 1.48
C PHE A 99 4.09 0.34 0.85
N VAL A 100 5.15 0.69 1.57
CA VAL A 100 6.47 0.09 1.44
C VAL A 100 6.92 -0.45 2.78
N SER A 101 7.72 -1.51 2.78
CA SER A 101 8.27 -2.11 4.00
C SER A 101 9.60 -2.79 3.72
N ILE A 102 10.42 -2.93 4.75
CA ILE A 102 11.54 -3.88 4.75
C ILE A 102 11.17 -5.03 5.68
N GLU A 103 11.12 -6.25 5.14
CA GLU A 103 11.06 -7.49 5.91
C GLU A 103 12.48 -7.97 6.14
N ARG A 104 12.95 -7.87 7.39
CA ARG A 104 14.37 -8.03 7.72
C ARG A 104 14.79 -9.48 7.75
N ASP A 105 13.91 -10.37 8.21
CA ASP A 105 14.22 -11.80 8.30
C ASP A 105 14.39 -12.42 6.91
N GLU A 106 13.58 -11.97 5.95
CA GLU A 106 13.65 -12.44 4.55
C GLU A 106 14.57 -11.60 3.68
N ARG A 107 15.06 -10.46 4.19
CA ARG A 107 15.82 -9.44 3.46
C ARG A 107 15.11 -9.02 2.16
N VAL A 108 13.84 -8.65 2.29
CA VAL A 108 12.99 -8.26 1.15
C VAL A 108 12.40 -6.87 1.36
N PHE A 109 12.58 -6.01 0.37
CA PHE A 109 11.81 -4.79 0.23
C PHE A 109 10.46 -5.11 -0.41
N GLN A 110 9.39 -4.58 0.17
CA GLN A 110 8.03 -4.80 -0.30
C GLN A 110 7.44 -3.48 -0.77
N ALA A 111 6.83 -3.45 -1.96
CA ALA A 111 5.94 -2.38 -2.40
C ALA A 111 4.56 -2.95 -2.72
N GLY A 112 3.52 -2.51 -2.01
CA GLY A 112 2.22 -3.18 -2.09
C GLY A 112 1.01 -2.36 -1.69
N MET A 113 -0.12 -3.06 -1.57
CA MET A 113 -1.32 -2.61 -0.89
C MET A 113 -1.50 -3.39 0.42
N GLN A 114 -1.98 -2.72 1.46
CA GLN A 114 -2.28 -3.33 2.75
C GLN A 114 -3.67 -2.95 3.23
N LEU A 115 -4.33 -3.90 3.88
CA LEU A 115 -5.56 -3.71 4.61
C LEU A 115 -5.50 -4.44 5.95
N GLU A 116 -6.11 -3.85 6.96
CA GLU A 116 -6.07 -4.37 8.33
C GLU A 116 -7.46 -4.51 8.93
N ARG A 117 -7.56 -5.37 9.94
CA ARG A 117 -8.72 -5.55 10.79
C ARG A 117 -8.30 -5.48 12.24
N ALA A 118 -8.80 -4.46 12.94
CA ALA A 118 -8.70 -4.40 14.39
C ALA A 118 -9.53 -5.52 15.03
N PRO A 119 -9.23 -5.89 16.29
CA PRO A 119 -10.03 -6.82 17.08
C PRO A 119 -11.52 -6.44 17.09
N VAL A 120 -12.40 -7.43 17.23
CA VAL A 120 -13.83 -7.16 17.54
C VAL A 120 -14.07 -7.08 19.05
N ALA A 121 -13.22 -7.74 19.83
CA ALA A 121 -13.26 -7.76 21.28
C ALA A 121 -11.84 -7.56 21.83
N PRO A 122 -11.27 -6.33 21.74
CA PRO A 122 -9.99 -6.03 22.40
C PRO A 122 -10.12 -6.30 23.91
N GLY A 123 -9.05 -6.79 24.54
CA GLY A 123 -9.03 -6.96 25.98
C GLY A 123 -8.88 -5.66 26.74
N PRO A 124 -8.90 -5.70 28.08
CA PRO A 124 -8.85 -4.51 28.92
C PRO A 124 -7.60 -3.64 28.70
N ASP A 125 -6.45 -4.28 28.51
CA ASP A 125 -5.16 -3.60 28.36
C ASP A 125 -4.78 -3.30 26.90
N ASP A 126 -5.60 -3.74 25.95
CA ASP A 126 -5.36 -3.53 24.53
C ASP A 126 -5.77 -2.10 24.12
N TRP A 127 -5.30 -1.65 22.95
CA TRP A 127 -5.86 -0.46 22.34
C TRP A 127 -7.34 -0.70 22.02
N GLN A 128 -8.23 0.11 22.60
CA GLN A 128 -9.69 -0.08 22.54
C GLN A 128 -10.32 0.19 21.16
N VAL A 129 -9.56 0.09 20.08
CA VAL A 129 -10.04 0.20 18.70
C VAL A 129 -10.70 -1.11 18.30
N LYS A 130 -11.91 -0.99 17.77
CA LYS A 130 -12.66 -2.11 17.20
C LYS A 130 -12.82 -1.91 15.70
N VAL A 131 -12.83 -3.01 14.95
CA VAL A 131 -13.20 -2.95 13.53
C VAL A 131 -14.63 -2.39 13.41
N ALA A 132 -14.78 -1.30 12.63
CA ALA A 132 -16.07 -0.68 12.38
C ALA A 132 -16.66 -1.17 11.05
N ARG A 133 -17.99 -1.13 10.94
CA ARG A 133 -18.75 -1.68 9.79
C ARG A 133 -18.41 -1.05 8.43
N ASP A 134 -17.81 0.13 8.41
CA ASP A 134 -17.40 0.85 7.20
C ASP A 134 -15.91 0.70 6.88
N TRP A 135 -15.20 -0.19 7.59
CA TRP A 135 -13.82 -0.52 7.25
C TRP A 135 -13.76 -1.24 5.90
N ASP A 136 -12.71 -0.94 5.13
CA ASP A 136 -12.46 -1.60 3.85
C ASP A 136 -12.30 -3.12 4.01
N TRP A 137 -11.98 -3.59 5.22
CA TRP A 137 -11.93 -5.01 5.55
C TRP A 137 -13.21 -5.75 5.13
N HIS A 138 -14.38 -5.18 5.40
CA HIS A 138 -15.65 -5.80 5.03
C HIS A 138 -15.86 -5.80 3.50
N VAL A 139 -15.33 -4.78 2.82
CA VAL A 139 -15.36 -4.71 1.35
C VAL A 139 -14.44 -5.77 0.75
N LEU A 140 -13.21 -5.94 1.25
CA LEU A 140 -12.31 -7.02 0.85
C LEU A 140 -12.96 -8.39 1.01
N ARG A 141 -13.59 -8.65 2.16
CA ARG A 141 -14.29 -9.90 2.44
C ARG A 141 -15.40 -10.20 1.43
N ALA A 142 -16.11 -9.17 0.98
CA ALA A 142 -17.10 -9.29 -0.09
C ALA A 142 -16.43 -9.46 -1.47
N ALA A 143 -15.34 -8.74 -1.73
CA ALA A 143 -14.61 -8.76 -2.99
C ALA A 143 -14.00 -10.15 -3.28
N LEU A 144 -13.49 -10.85 -2.26
CA LEU A 144 -12.98 -12.22 -2.38
C LEU A 144 -14.02 -13.24 -2.89
N LYS A 145 -15.32 -12.93 -2.76
CA LYS A 145 -16.43 -13.77 -3.25
C LYS A 145 -16.84 -13.44 -4.68
N LYS A 146 -16.42 -12.28 -5.22
CA LYS A 146 -16.73 -11.83 -6.58
C LYS A 146 -15.56 -12.18 -7.50
N PRO A 147 -15.76 -12.50 -8.79
CA PRO A 147 -14.68 -12.96 -9.66
C PRO A 147 -13.59 -11.91 -9.94
N ASP A 148 -13.91 -10.61 -9.92
CA ASP A 148 -12.99 -9.57 -10.38
C ASP A 148 -11.75 -9.41 -9.48
N PHE A 149 -11.92 -9.45 -8.16
CA PHE A 149 -10.80 -9.31 -7.23
C PHE A 149 -9.85 -10.52 -7.26
N PRO A 150 -10.34 -11.78 -7.17
CA PRO A 150 -9.51 -12.95 -7.38
C PRO A 150 -8.84 -13.03 -8.75
N ARG A 151 -9.50 -12.55 -9.82
CA ARG A 151 -8.87 -12.46 -11.15
C ARG A 151 -7.72 -11.45 -11.17
N ALA A 152 -7.93 -10.28 -10.56
CA ALA A 152 -6.88 -9.27 -10.40
C ALA A 152 -5.69 -9.81 -9.60
N CYS A 153 -5.94 -10.46 -8.45
CA CYS A 153 -4.89 -11.12 -7.66
C CYS A 153 -4.18 -12.21 -8.48
N ALA A 154 -4.92 -13.11 -9.14
CA ALA A 154 -4.33 -14.19 -9.93
C ALA A 154 -3.42 -13.67 -11.05
N ARG A 155 -3.77 -12.54 -11.67
CA ARG A 155 -2.92 -11.85 -12.65
C ARG A 155 -1.62 -11.37 -12.00
N LEU A 156 -1.71 -10.59 -10.92
CA LEU A 156 -0.55 -10.03 -10.23
C LEU A 156 0.37 -11.14 -9.69
N LEU A 157 -0.17 -12.23 -9.16
CA LEU A 157 0.62 -13.38 -8.71
C LEU A 157 1.41 -14.05 -9.84
N ARG A 158 0.93 -13.98 -11.10
CA ARG A 158 1.70 -14.46 -12.27
C ARG A 158 2.85 -13.51 -12.63
N GLU A 159 2.71 -12.24 -12.27
CA GLU A 159 3.68 -11.17 -12.53
C GLU A 159 4.70 -11.00 -11.39
N GLY A 160 4.71 -11.91 -10.41
CA GLY A 160 5.70 -11.92 -9.32
C GLY A 160 5.21 -11.36 -7.99
N PHE A 161 3.99 -10.83 -7.92
CA PHE A 161 3.41 -10.39 -6.65
C PHE A 161 3.17 -11.58 -5.70
N ARG A 162 3.10 -11.27 -4.40
CA ARG A 162 2.77 -12.18 -3.30
C ARG A 162 1.61 -11.62 -2.49
N ILE A 163 0.89 -12.51 -1.83
CA ILE A 163 -0.14 -12.14 -0.85
C ILE A 163 0.25 -12.72 0.51
N ASP A 164 0.30 -11.88 1.54
CA ASP A 164 0.43 -12.34 2.92
C ASP A 164 -0.86 -11.98 3.66
N ALA A 165 -1.49 -12.98 4.29
CA ALA A 165 -2.83 -12.81 4.87
C ALA A 165 -3.04 -13.63 6.13
N GLY A 166 -3.74 -13.06 7.12
CA GLY A 166 -4.11 -13.74 8.37
C GLY A 166 -3.79 -12.93 9.62
N LEU A 167 -3.44 -13.64 10.70
CA LEU A 167 -3.09 -13.08 12.00
C LEU A 167 -1.70 -12.42 11.91
N TYR A 168 -1.59 -11.16 12.31
CA TYR A 168 -0.29 -10.53 12.51
C TYR A 168 0.33 -10.96 13.85
N PRO A 169 1.64 -11.26 13.92
CA PRO A 169 2.63 -11.23 12.83
C PRO A 169 2.72 -12.54 12.01
N SER A 170 2.01 -13.60 12.37
CA SER A 170 2.10 -14.93 11.71
C SER A 170 1.22 -15.07 10.45
N LEU A 171 1.53 -14.28 9.42
CA LEU A 171 0.80 -14.27 8.16
C LEU A 171 1.04 -15.53 7.34
N THR A 172 0.03 -15.94 6.57
CA THR A 172 0.15 -17.03 5.60
C THR A 172 0.42 -16.47 4.22
N ARG A 173 1.48 -16.97 3.58
CA ARG A 173 1.87 -16.56 2.23
C ARG A 173 1.16 -17.34 1.13
N PHE A 174 0.65 -16.59 0.17
CA PHE A 174 0.05 -17.06 -1.07
C PHE A 174 0.84 -16.53 -2.27
N THR A 175 1.15 -17.43 -3.18
CA THR A 175 1.86 -17.20 -4.44
C THR A 175 1.04 -17.81 -5.57
N ARG A 176 1.50 -17.65 -6.82
CA ARG A 176 0.90 -18.37 -7.96
C ARG A 176 0.71 -19.88 -7.71
N LYS A 177 1.64 -20.52 -7.01
CA LYS A 177 1.66 -21.99 -6.82
C LYS A 177 0.55 -22.49 -5.91
N ASN A 178 0.12 -21.70 -4.94
CA ASN A 178 -0.87 -22.10 -3.93
C ASN A 178 -2.09 -21.16 -3.88
N TRP A 179 -2.28 -20.34 -4.91
CA TRP A 179 -3.37 -19.37 -5.00
C TRP A 179 -4.73 -20.07 -4.97
N ASP A 180 -5.52 -19.72 -3.96
CA ASP A 180 -6.94 -20.09 -3.86
C ASP A 180 -7.66 -19.02 -3.04
N PRO A 181 -8.57 -18.24 -3.65
CA PRO A 181 -9.29 -17.19 -2.94
C PRO A 181 -10.13 -17.73 -1.77
N LYS A 182 -10.57 -19.00 -1.82
CA LYS A 182 -11.27 -19.63 -0.69
C LYS A 182 -10.33 -19.92 0.47
N LYS A 183 -9.06 -20.29 0.22
CA LYS A 183 -8.05 -20.44 1.29
C LYS A 183 -7.75 -19.11 1.96
N VAL A 184 -7.60 -18.03 1.19
CA VAL A 184 -7.43 -16.67 1.73
C VAL A 184 -8.64 -16.29 2.58
N ALA A 185 -9.86 -16.45 2.04
CA ALA A 185 -11.08 -16.15 2.78
C ALA A 185 -11.17 -16.93 4.10
N ARG A 186 -10.90 -18.24 4.09
CA ARG A 186 -10.86 -19.07 5.31
C ARG A 186 -9.81 -18.58 6.31
N ARG A 187 -8.63 -18.16 5.85
CA ARG A 187 -7.58 -17.64 6.73
C ARG A 187 -8.01 -16.34 7.41
N LEU A 188 -8.72 -15.47 6.69
CA LEU A 188 -9.27 -14.24 7.26
C LEU A 188 -10.50 -14.48 8.17
N ASP A 189 -11.28 -15.55 7.91
CA ASP A 189 -12.39 -15.96 8.78
C ASP A 189 -11.94 -16.61 10.09
N ALA A 190 -10.78 -17.25 10.08
CA ALA A 190 -10.22 -17.94 11.24
C ALA A 190 -9.65 -16.98 12.31
N LEU A 191 -9.68 -15.67 12.09
CA LEU A 191 -9.22 -14.68 13.06
C LEU A 191 -10.11 -14.70 14.30
N ALA A 192 -9.50 -14.92 15.45
CA ALA A 192 -10.19 -14.88 16.73
C ALA A 192 -10.69 -13.45 17.05
N PRO A 193 -11.59 -13.30 18.04
CA PRO A 193 -12.15 -11.99 18.39
C PRO A 193 -11.10 -10.93 18.78
N ARG A 194 -9.97 -11.38 19.34
CA ARG A 194 -8.86 -10.54 19.81
C ARG A 194 -7.78 -10.30 18.76
N ASP A 195 -7.87 -10.95 17.61
CA ASP A 195 -6.78 -10.95 16.63
C ASP A 195 -6.75 -9.67 15.80
N TRP A 196 -5.53 -9.17 15.56
CA TRP A 196 -5.27 -8.20 14.51
C TRP A 196 -5.05 -8.90 13.18
N GLY A 197 -5.94 -8.65 12.22
CA GLY A 197 -5.90 -9.25 10.89
C GLY A 197 -5.19 -8.35 9.89
N VAL A 198 -4.44 -8.96 8.98
CA VAL A 198 -3.77 -8.26 7.87
C VAL A 198 -4.03 -8.99 6.55
N PHE A 199 -4.18 -8.21 5.50
CA PHE A 199 -4.07 -8.66 4.11
C PHE A 199 -3.11 -7.72 3.39
N GLN A 200 -2.06 -8.27 2.79
CA GLN A 200 -1.11 -7.56 1.94
C GLN A 200 -1.08 -8.22 0.57
N LEU A 201 -0.97 -7.41 -0.48
CA LEU A 201 -0.69 -7.83 -1.85
C LEU A 201 0.44 -6.93 -2.35
N TYR A 202 1.62 -7.49 -2.59
CA TYR A 202 2.84 -6.71 -2.79
C TYR A 202 3.78 -7.35 -3.80
N PHE A 203 4.62 -6.52 -4.40
CA PHE A 203 5.75 -6.94 -5.20
C PHE A 203 7.00 -7.00 -4.28
N PRO A 204 7.66 -8.15 -4.16
CA PRO A 204 8.90 -8.30 -3.42
C PRO A 204 10.11 -7.93 -4.29
N MET A 205 11.11 -7.28 -3.69
CA MET A 205 12.45 -7.12 -4.25
C MET A 205 13.47 -7.61 -3.24
N THR A 206 14.40 -8.45 -3.66
CA THR A 206 15.50 -8.89 -2.79
C THR A 206 16.44 -7.73 -2.49
N GLU A 207 17.27 -7.87 -1.46
CA GLU A 207 18.34 -6.91 -1.21
C GLU A 207 19.26 -6.72 -2.43
N GLU A 208 19.70 -7.80 -3.08
CA GLU A 208 20.53 -7.73 -4.29
C GLU A 208 19.84 -6.95 -5.42
N GLU A 209 18.54 -7.17 -5.64
CA GLU A 209 17.77 -6.42 -6.64
C GLU A 209 17.68 -4.94 -6.28
N VAL A 210 17.53 -4.60 -4.99
CA VAL A 210 17.50 -3.20 -4.53
C VAL A 210 18.87 -2.53 -4.69
N GLU A 211 19.95 -3.21 -4.31
CA GLU A 211 21.33 -2.69 -4.44
C GLU A 211 21.72 -2.48 -5.91
N ALA A 212 21.27 -3.35 -6.81
CA ALA A 212 21.51 -3.22 -8.24
C ALA A 212 20.63 -2.15 -8.92
N THR A 213 19.62 -1.63 -8.23
CA THR A 213 18.68 -0.66 -8.78
C THR A 213 19.11 0.76 -8.42
N SER A 214 19.12 1.68 -9.39
CA SER A 214 19.37 3.09 -9.10
C SER A 214 18.23 3.69 -8.29
N GLY A 215 18.50 4.74 -7.51
CA GLY A 215 17.45 5.38 -6.71
C GLY A 215 16.27 5.92 -7.53
N SER A 216 16.50 6.42 -8.75
CA SER A 216 15.43 6.84 -9.67
C SER A 216 14.60 5.65 -10.16
N ASP A 217 15.27 4.57 -10.57
CA ASP A 217 14.61 3.37 -11.07
C ASP A 217 13.82 2.68 -9.95
N MET A 218 14.28 2.78 -8.70
CA MET A 218 13.58 2.26 -7.53
C MET A 218 12.24 2.99 -7.31
N ILE A 219 12.23 4.32 -7.43
CA ILE A 219 11.01 5.11 -7.35
C ILE A 219 10.05 4.78 -8.50
N ASP A 220 10.58 4.56 -9.70
CA ASP A 220 9.80 4.13 -10.87
C ASP A 220 9.20 2.73 -10.67
N ALA A 221 9.97 1.79 -10.12
CA ALA A 221 9.53 0.43 -9.81
C ALA A 221 8.40 0.43 -8.77
N ILE A 222 8.52 1.22 -7.69
CA ILE A 222 7.46 1.36 -6.69
C ILE A 222 6.19 1.95 -7.33
N ALA A 223 6.34 3.01 -8.13
CA ALA A 223 5.21 3.62 -8.81
C ALA A 223 4.52 2.63 -9.78
N ALA A 224 5.29 1.86 -10.54
CA ALA A 224 4.78 0.83 -11.44
C ALA A 224 4.02 -0.27 -10.68
N ALA A 225 4.58 -0.77 -9.58
CA ALA A 225 3.88 -1.74 -8.72
C ALA A 225 2.54 -1.17 -8.22
N TYR A 226 2.50 0.11 -7.83
CA TYR A 226 1.27 0.76 -7.39
C TYR A 226 0.23 0.91 -8.50
N GLU A 227 0.63 1.22 -9.73
CA GLU A 227 -0.31 1.28 -10.85
C GLU A 227 -1.01 -0.07 -11.08
N GLU A 228 -0.26 -1.16 -10.98
CA GLU A 228 -0.79 -2.52 -11.18
C GLU A 228 -1.76 -2.95 -10.06
N LEU A 229 -1.64 -2.37 -8.87
CA LEU A 229 -2.50 -2.62 -7.72
C LEU A 229 -3.83 -1.85 -7.74
N VAL A 230 -3.92 -0.74 -8.49
CA VAL A 230 -5.10 0.13 -8.54
C VAL A 230 -6.42 -0.62 -8.76
N PRO A 231 -6.52 -1.56 -9.73
CA PRO A 231 -7.77 -2.30 -9.94
C PRO A 231 -8.18 -3.12 -8.70
N ALA A 232 -7.23 -3.81 -8.07
CA ALA A 232 -7.50 -4.61 -6.87
C ALA A 232 -7.88 -3.73 -5.68
N MET A 233 -7.19 -2.61 -5.50
CA MET A 233 -7.47 -1.66 -4.43
C MET A 233 -8.88 -1.04 -4.56
N ASN A 234 -9.27 -0.57 -5.74
CA ASN A 234 -10.60 -0.01 -5.95
C ASN A 234 -11.72 -1.02 -5.68
N LEU A 235 -11.50 -2.32 -5.95
CA LEU A 235 -12.47 -3.37 -5.67
C LEU A 235 -12.68 -3.64 -4.17
N CYS A 236 -11.77 -3.20 -3.31
CA CYS A 236 -11.85 -3.38 -1.86
C CYS A 236 -11.93 -2.06 -1.07
N MET A 237 -12.25 -0.94 -1.71
CA MET A 237 -12.49 0.35 -1.04
C MET A 237 -13.96 0.55 -0.71
N TYR A 238 -14.24 1.11 0.46
CA TYR A 238 -15.56 1.62 0.83
C TYR A 238 -16.03 2.69 -0.16
N ALA A 239 -15.13 3.61 -0.55
CA ALA A 239 -15.36 4.58 -1.60
C ALA A 239 -14.19 4.54 -2.61
N PRO A 240 -14.32 3.80 -3.73
CA PRO A 240 -13.31 3.71 -4.77
C PRO A 240 -12.96 5.11 -5.30
N CYS A 241 -11.67 5.43 -5.34
CA CYS A 241 -11.22 6.80 -5.67
C CYS A 241 -9.91 6.86 -6.46
N LEU A 242 -9.29 5.73 -6.81
CA LEU A 242 -8.06 5.72 -7.58
C LEU A 242 -8.37 5.73 -9.08
N ALA A 243 -7.72 6.63 -9.82
CA ALA A 243 -7.84 6.70 -11.27
C ALA A 243 -7.35 5.41 -11.95
N ALA A 244 -8.19 4.82 -12.80
CA ALA A 244 -7.80 3.67 -13.63
C ALA A 244 -6.59 3.98 -14.53
N LYS A 245 -5.85 2.94 -14.94
CA LYS A 245 -4.84 3.08 -15.98
C LYS A 245 -5.54 3.49 -17.29
N PRO A 246 -5.12 4.59 -17.95
CA PRO A 246 -5.63 4.85 -19.28
C PRO A 246 -5.31 3.65 -20.18
N PRO A 247 -6.22 3.25 -21.09
CA PRO A 247 -5.93 2.16 -22.01
C PRO A 247 -4.66 2.52 -22.80
N VAL A 248 -3.72 1.57 -22.90
CA VAL A 248 -2.57 1.74 -23.79
C VAL A 248 -3.15 1.91 -25.19
N ALA A 249 -2.94 3.08 -25.79
CA ALA A 249 -3.36 3.30 -27.17
C ALA A 249 -2.74 2.19 -28.02
N ALA A 250 -3.57 1.38 -28.67
CA ALA A 250 -3.09 0.39 -29.61
C ALA A 250 -2.19 1.11 -30.61
N ARG A 251 -0.93 0.66 -30.75
CA ARG A 251 -0.03 1.16 -31.79
C ARG A 251 -0.76 0.95 -33.11
N ARG A 252 -1.27 2.03 -33.70
CA ARG A 252 -1.81 2.02 -35.05
C ARG A 252 -0.62 1.80 -35.98
N GLY A 253 -0.58 0.62 -36.60
CA GLY A 253 0.13 0.39 -37.86
C GLY A 253 1.54 -0.14 -37.72
N GLU A 254 1.65 -1.47 -37.69
CA GLU A 254 2.62 -2.21 -38.51
C GLU A 254 1.84 -3.38 -39.14
N ARG A 255 1.34 -3.15 -40.35
CA ARG A 255 0.94 -4.19 -41.32
C ARG A 255 1.56 -3.80 -42.65
#